data_AF-A0A1A8P7L2-F1
#
_entry.id   AF-A0A1A8P7L2-F1
#
_cell.length_a   1.000
_cell.length_b   1.000
_cell.length_c   1.000
_cell.angle_alpha   90.00
_cell.angle_beta   90.00
_cell.angle_gamma   90.00
#
_symmetry.space_group_name_H-M   'P 1'
#
loop_
_entity.id
_entity.type
_entity.pdbx_description
1 polymer ?
#
loop_
_entity_poly.entity_id
_entity_poly.type
_entity_poly.pdbx_seq_one_letter_code
_entity_poly.pdbx_strand_id
1 'polypeptide(L)'
;VRVCGTEVGCSNIAFPKLVIELMPSGLRGLMIAVMMAALMSSLTSIFNSSSTLFTMDIWKKHRPLASERELLLVGRIVTVILVVVSVVWIPILQSANSGQLYDYIQSVTSCLAPPVTAVFTLAVFWKRANEQGAFWGLMVGLAVGLCRMVMDFVFPRPGCGVEDSAPVVLRDVH
;
A
#
# COMPACT_ATOMS: atom_id res chain seq x y z
N VAL A 1 -9.28 19.06 18.56
CA VAL A 1 -9.77 19.58 17.25
C VAL A 1 -9.08 20.85 16.75
N ARG A 2 -8.79 21.89 17.58
CA ARG A 2 -8.31 23.22 17.11
C ARG A 2 -6.96 23.29 16.35
N VAL A 3 -6.14 22.24 16.32
CA VAL A 3 -4.85 22.25 15.59
C VAL A 3 -4.81 21.25 14.42
N CYS A 4 -5.62 20.18 14.45
CA CYS A 4 -5.53 19.08 13.47
C CYS A 4 -6.84 18.58 12.88
N GLY A 5 -8.02 19.11 13.26
CA GLY A 5 -9.29 18.72 12.66
C GLY A 5 -9.74 17.26 12.87
N THR A 6 -8.89 16.40 13.44
CA THR A 6 -9.17 14.98 13.74
C THR A 6 -9.05 14.70 15.23
N GLU A 7 -9.86 13.75 15.72
CA GLU A 7 -9.92 13.39 17.16
C GLU A 7 -8.70 12.60 17.64
N VAL A 8 -7.94 11.98 16.73
CA VAL A 8 -6.87 11.01 17.03
C VAL A 8 -5.43 11.54 16.83
N GLY A 9 -5.25 12.85 16.64
CA GLY A 9 -3.93 13.49 16.66
C GLY A 9 -3.24 13.69 15.31
N CYS A 10 -2.10 14.40 15.36
CA CYS A 10 -1.39 14.97 14.21
C CYS A 10 -0.22 14.09 13.67
N SER A 11 -0.25 12.77 13.85
CA SER A 11 0.95 11.91 13.64
C SER A 11 1.60 12.07 12.26
N ASN A 12 0.82 12.17 11.18
CA ASN A 12 1.36 12.26 9.81
C ASN A 12 2.07 13.59 9.51
N ILE A 13 1.74 14.67 10.22
CA ILE A 13 2.33 16.01 10.03
C ILE A 13 3.34 16.38 11.11
N ALA A 14 3.47 15.57 12.16
CA ALA A 14 4.33 15.85 13.31
C ALA A 14 5.81 15.95 12.91
N PHE A 15 6.29 14.99 12.11
CA PHE A 15 7.70 14.95 11.70
C PHE A 15 8.10 16.12 10.78
N PRO A 16 7.35 16.44 9.69
CA PRO A 16 7.64 17.63 8.88
C PRO A 16 7.57 18.93 9.69
N LYS A 17 6.65 19.04 10.64
CA LYS A 17 6.50 20.24 11.48
C LYS A 17 7.66 20.41 12.45
N LEU A 18 8.13 19.33 13.07
CA LEU A 18 9.31 19.31 13.94
C LEU A 18 10.57 19.77 13.19
N VAL A 19 10.78 19.25 11.97
CA VAL A 19 11.89 19.60 11.07
C VAL A 19 11.87 21.10 10.72
N ILE A 20 10.69 21.68 10.56
CA ILE A 20 10.51 23.09 10.20
C ILE A 20 10.74 24.03 11.40
N GLU A 21 10.31 23.63 12.61
CA GLU A 21 10.35 24.48 13.81
C GLU A 21 11.71 24.46 14.52
N LEU A 22 12.45 23.33 14.50
CA LEU A 22 13.67 23.16 15.32
C LEU A 22 14.99 23.36 14.57
N MET A 23 15.02 23.29 13.24
CA MET A 23 16.27 23.35 12.50
C MET A 23 16.66 24.75 12.00
N PRO A 24 17.95 25.10 12.06
CA PRO A 24 18.46 26.40 11.60
C PRO A 24 18.34 26.56 10.07
N SER A 25 18.30 27.82 9.63
CA SER A 25 18.27 28.21 8.22
C SER A 25 19.46 27.61 7.46
N GLY A 26 19.19 26.93 6.34
CA GLY A 26 20.17 26.12 5.60
C GLY A 26 19.90 24.62 5.73
N LEU A 27 20.00 24.08 6.96
CA LEU A 27 19.71 22.67 7.25
C LEU A 27 18.24 22.30 7.00
N ARG A 28 17.32 23.24 7.24
CA ARG A 28 15.90 23.07 6.90
C ARG A 28 15.67 22.80 5.41
N GLY A 29 16.35 23.55 4.54
CA GLY A 29 16.24 23.37 3.09
C GLY A 29 16.83 22.04 2.63
N LEU A 30 17.98 21.67 3.19
CA LEU A 30 18.62 20.38 2.95
C LEU A 30 17.70 19.21 3.30
N MET A 31 17.06 19.25 4.48
CA MET A 31 16.18 18.17 4.93
C MET A 31 14.93 18.01 4.09
N ILE A 32 14.29 19.11 3.69
CA ILE A 32 13.13 19.06 2.77
C ILE A 32 13.56 18.48 1.41
N ALA A 33 14.73 18.88 0.89
CA ALA A 33 15.25 18.34 -0.36
C ALA A 33 15.52 16.82 -0.26
N VAL A 34 16.14 16.35 0.82
CA VAL A 34 16.39 14.93 1.07
C VAL A 34 15.09 14.14 1.18
N MET A 35 14.08 14.66 1.88
CA MET A 35 12.76 14.02 1.99
C MET A 35 12.08 13.91 0.63
N MET A 36 12.06 14.97 -0.16
CA MET A 36 11.50 14.95 -1.53
C MET A 36 12.26 13.97 -2.43
N ALA A 37 13.59 13.95 -2.36
CA ALA A 37 14.41 13.03 -3.13
C ALA A 37 14.14 11.56 -2.76
N ALA A 38 14.04 11.25 -1.46
CA ALA A 38 13.72 9.90 -0.97
C ALA A 38 12.33 9.44 -1.42
N LEU A 39 11.33 10.33 -1.39
CA LEU A 39 9.99 10.06 -1.89
C LEU A 39 10.00 9.80 -3.41
N MET A 40 10.68 10.65 -4.19
CA MET A 40 10.79 10.49 -5.64
C MET A 40 11.50 9.17 -6.02
N SER A 41 12.54 8.78 -5.29
CA SER A 41 13.24 7.51 -5.49
C SER A 41 12.30 6.31 -5.27
N SER A 42 11.56 6.31 -4.16
CA SER A 42 10.62 5.25 -3.82
C SER A 42 9.49 5.15 -4.84
N LEU A 43 8.90 6.28 -5.23
CA LEU A 43 7.85 6.33 -6.26
C LEU A 43 8.35 5.84 -7.62
N THR A 44 9.56 6.26 -8.02
CA THR A 44 10.17 5.82 -9.28
C THR A 44 10.39 4.30 -9.28
N SER A 45 10.87 3.74 -8.16
CA SER A 45 11.05 2.29 -8.02
C SER A 45 9.74 1.53 -8.15
N ILE A 46 8.68 1.98 -7.45
CA ILE A 46 7.35 1.34 -7.48
C ILE A 46 6.75 1.38 -8.90
N PHE A 47 6.78 2.55 -9.55
CA PHE A 47 6.23 2.70 -10.89
C PHE A 47 7.02 1.92 -11.94
N ASN A 48 8.35 1.90 -11.83
CA ASN A 48 9.20 1.15 -12.76
C ASN A 48 8.99 -0.37 -12.61
N SER A 49 8.90 -0.87 -11.37
CA SER A 49 8.63 -2.28 -11.10
C SER A 49 7.23 -2.68 -11.59
N SER A 50 6.21 -1.88 -11.30
CA SER A 50 4.83 -2.13 -11.74
C SER A 50 4.68 -2.12 -13.27
N SER A 51 5.36 -1.18 -13.93
CA SER A 51 5.40 -1.12 -15.39
C SER A 51 6.08 -2.35 -15.98
N THR A 52 7.18 -2.82 -15.37
CA THR A 52 7.89 -4.03 -15.84
C THR A 52 7.03 -5.28 -15.65
N LEU A 53 6.34 -5.42 -14.52
CA LEU A 53 5.39 -6.51 -14.30
C LEU A 53 4.28 -6.49 -15.36
N PHE A 54 3.70 -5.32 -15.65
CA PHE A 54 2.67 -5.21 -16.67
C PHE A 54 3.18 -5.55 -18.07
N THR A 55 4.35 -5.05 -18.47
CA THR A 55 4.89 -5.31 -19.82
C THR A 55 5.33 -6.77 -19.98
N MET A 56 5.94 -7.37 -18.98
CA MET A 56 6.47 -8.74 -19.06
C MET A 56 5.39 -9.80 -18.82
N ASP A 57 4.52 -9.61 -17.83
CA ASP A 57 3.56 -10.65 -17.44
C ASP A 57 2.26 -10.57 -18.26
N ILE A 58 1.85 -9.38 -18.69
CA ILE A 58 0.60 -9.17 -19.45
C ILE A 58 0.92 -8.94 -20.92
N TRP A 59 1.70 -7.91 -21.27
CA TRP A 59 1.89 -7.52 -22.68
C TRP A 59 2.65 -8.58 -23.47
N LYS A 60 3.78 -9.07 -22.95
CA LYS A 60 4.60 -10.09 -23.62
C LYS A 60 3.89 -11.44 -23.72
N LYS A 61 3.03 -11.78 -22.76
CA LYS A 61 2.18 -12.99 -22.82
C LYS A 61 1.10 -12.88 -23.90
N HIS A 62 0.54 -11.69 -24.10
CA HIS A 62 -0.46 -11.44 -25.14
C HIS A 62 0.16 -11.30 -26.55
N ARG A 63 1.33 -10.66 -26.65
CA ARG A 63 2.09 -10.45 -27.89
C ARG A 63 3.52 -10.98 -27.73
N PRO A 64 3.76 -12.29 -27.96
CA PRO A 64 5.07 -12.90 -27.75
C PRO A 64 6.16 -12.43 -28.74
N LEU A 65 5.77 -11.84 -29.88
CA LEU A 65 6.69 -11.25 -30.87
C LEU A 65 6.87 -9.73 -30.71
N ALA A 66 6.53 -9.15 -29.56
CA ALA A 66 6.72 -7.71 -29.32
C ALA A 66 8.21 -7.33 -29.40
N SER A 67 8.50 -6.25 -30.13
CA SER A 67 9.86 -5.70 -30.23
C SER A 67 10.27 -5.01 -28.92
N GLU A 68 11.57 -4.95 -28.62
CA GLU A 68 12.07 -4.24 -27.43
C GLU A 68 11.62 -2.77 -27.39
N ARG A 69 11.58 -2.10 -28.55
CA ARG A 69 11.10 -0.71 -28.66
C ARG A 69 9.62 -0.57 -28.29
N GLU A 70 8.81 -1.56 -28.65
CA GLU A 70 7.39 -1.60 -28.32
C GLU A 70 7.21 -1.81 -26.82
N LEU A 71 7.97 -2.72 -26.22
CA LEU A 71 7.96 -2.98 -24.78
C LEU A 71 8.29 -1.72 -23.96
N LEU A 72 9.29 -0.95 -24.40
CA LEU A 72 9.68 0.31 -23.76
C LEU A 72 8.59 1.38 -23.91
N LEU A 73 7.96 1.50 -25.07
CA LEU A 73 6.86 2.45 -25.30
C LEU A 73 5.64 2.10 -24.43
N VAL A 74 5.24 0.83 -24.39
CA VAL A 74 4.12 0.36 -23.57
C VAL A 74 4.43 0.58 -22.08
N GLY A 75 5.65 0.28 -21.62
CA GLY A 75 6.04 0.54 -20.24
C GLY A 75 5.93 2.04 -19.87
N ARG A 76 6.35 2.93 -20.77
CA ARG A 76 6.22 4.38 -20.56
C ARG A 76 4.76 4.84 -20.51
N ILE A 77 3.89 4.27 -21.34
CA ILE A 77 2.45 4.56 -21.33
C ILE A 77 1.81 4.07 -20.02
N VAL A 78 2.14 2.86 -19.59
CA VAL A 78 1.63 2.26 -18.35
C VAL A 78 2.05 3.08 -17.14
N THR A 79 3.31 3.51 -17.06
CA THR A 79 3.77 4.40 -15.97
C THR A 79 2.98 5.70 -15.92
N VAL A 80 2.72 6.35 -17.07
CA VAL A 80 1.90 7.57 -17.11
C VAL A 80 0.48 7.30 -16.61
N ILE A 81 -0.14 6.20 -17.05
CA ILE A 81 -1.49 5.81 -16.60
C ILE A 81 -1.51 5.58 -15.08
N LEU A 82 -0.53 4.84 -14.54
CA LEU A 82 -0.43 4.56 -13.10
C LEU A 82 -0.28 5.85 -12.28
N VAL A 83 0.49 6.82 -12.76
CA VAL A 83 0.62 8.14 -12.10
C VAL A 83 -0.71 8.87 -12.09
N VAL A 84 -1.43 8.91 -13.22
CA VAL A 84 -2.75 9.57 -13.30
C VAL A 84 -3.74 8.93 -12.33
N VAL A 85 -3.83 7.59 -12.31
CA VAL A 85 -4.70 6.87 -11.39
C VAL A 85 -4.33 7.16 -9.93
N SER A 86 -3.04 7.19 -9.61
CA SER A 86 -2.55 7.51 -8.26
C SER A 86 -2.97 8.91 -7.80
N VAL A 87 -2.89 9.91 -8.68
CA VAL A 87 -3.32 11.29 -8.37
C VAL A 87 -4.83 11.37 -8.18
N VAL A 88 -5.61 10.67 -9.00
CA VAL A 88 -7.07 10.59 -8.87
C VAL A 88 -7.50 9.87 -7.57
N TRP A 89 -6.65 9.01 -7.02
CA TRP A 89 -6.94 8.29 -5.78
C TRP A 89 -6.75 9.12 -4.51
N ILE A 90 -5.98 10.21 -4.56
CA ILE A 90 -5.72 11.11 -3.43
C ILE A 90 -7.01 11.62 -2.75
N PRO A 91 -8.01 12.18 -3.45
CA PRO A 91 -9.23 12.68 -2.82
C PRO A 91 -10.05 11.59 -2.12
N ILE A 92 -10.04 10.37 -2.65
CA ILE A 92 -10.73 9.21 -2.05
C ILE A 92 -10.09 8.86 -0.69
N LEU A 93 -8.76 8.95 -0.61
CA LEU A 93 -8.01 8.71 0.61
C LEU A 93 -8.24 9.79 1.68
N GLN A 94 -8.56 11.01 1.25
CA GLN A 94 -8.90 12.12 2.14
C GLN A 94 -10.33 12.01 2.68
N SER A 95 -11.29 11.59 1.85
CA SER A 95 -12.68 11.42 2.29
C SER A 95 -12.89 10.22 3.22
N ALA A 96 -12.04 9.19 3.13
CA ALA A 96 -12.08 8.01 3.98
C ALA A 96 -11.46 8.21 5.39
N ASN A 97 -10.84 9.37 5.69
CA ASN A 97 -10.00 9.54 6.87
C ASN A 97 -10.65 10.37 7.98
N SER A 98 -11.24 9.68 8.96
CA SER A 98 -11.50 10.21 10.31
C SER A 98 -10.44 9.76 11.33
N GLY A 99 -9.31 9.14 10.93
CA GLY A 99 -8.17 9.07 11.83
C GLY A 99 -7.07 8.02 11.72
N GLN A 100 -6.35 7.86 10.59
CA GLN A 100 -4.89 7.56 10.52
C GLN A 100 -4.57 6.92 9.16
N LEU A 101 -3.96 7.71 8.27
CA LEU A 101 -3.45 7.22 6.97
C LEU A 101 -2.58 5.97 7.10
N TYR A 102 -1.81 5.86 8.19
CA TYR A 102 -0.97 4.72 8.50
C TYR A 102 -1.78 3.43 8.70
N ASP A 103 -2.86 3.49 9.49
CA ASP A 103 -3.72 2.33 9.75
C ASP A 103 -4.39 1.82 8.47
N TYR A 104 -4.77 2.73 7.57
CA TYR A 104 -5.30 2.36 6.26
C TYR A 104 -4.26 1.61 5.42
N ILE A 105 -3.05 2.16 5.27
CA ILE A 105 -1.96 1.53 4.51
C ILE A 105 -1.61 0.17 5.11
N GLN A 106 -1.55 0.09 6.44
CA GLN A 106 -1.23 -1.16 7.14
C GLN A 106 -2.34 -2.19 6.98
N SER A 107 -3.62 -1.81 7.05
CA SER A 107 -4.74 -2.72 6.86
C SER A 107 -4.74 -3.34 5.46
N VAL A 108 -4.49 -2.52 4.43
CA VAL A 108 -4.37 -3.00 3.04
C VAL A 108 -3.16 -3.94 2.89
N THR A 109 -2.02 -3.58 3.48
CA THR A 109 -0.80 -4.40 3.42
C THR A 109 -0.99 -5.73 4.16
N SER A 110 -1.63 -5.71 5.34
CA SER A 110 -1.92 -6.90 6.15
C SER A 110 -2.93 -7.84 5.50
N CYS A 111 -3.76 -7.35 4.57
CA CYS A 111 -4.64 -8.18 3.76
C CYS A 111 -3.87 -8.93 2.66
N LEU A 112 -2.92 -8.26 2.00
CA LEU A 112 -2.23 -8.78 0.81
C LEU A 112 -0.94 -9.54 1.13
N ALA A 113 -0.20 -9.15 2.16
CA ALA A 113 1.11 -9.72 2.46
C ALA A 113 1.06 -11.19 2.94
N PRO A 114 0.17 -11.60 3.87
CA PRO A 114 0.19 -12.97 4.41
C PRO A 114 -0.09 -14.08 3.39
N PRO A 115 -1.05 -13.96 2.45
CA PRO A 115 -1.26 -14.97 1.41
C PRO A 115 -0.04 -15.11 0.50
N VAL A 116 0.58 -13.98 0.12
CA VAL A 116 1.75 -13.95 -0.74
C VAL A 116 2.94 -14.61 -0.04
N THR A 117 3.22 -14.23 1.21
CA THR A 117 4.32 -14.84 1.98
C THR A 117 4.08 -16.33 2.21
N ALA A 118 2.87 -16.76 2.55
CA ALA A 118 2.53 -18.18 2.72
C ALA A 118 2.82 -19.00 1.46
N VAL A 119 2.40 -18.51 0.28
CA VAL A 119 2.65 -19.20 -1.00
C VAL A 119 4.15 -19.22 -1.33
N PHE A 120 4.87 -18.13 -1.13
CA PHE A 120 6.33 -18.09 -1.37
C PHE A 120 7.10 -19.00 -0.42
N THR A 121 6.75 -19.02 0.86
CA THR A 121 7.36 -19.92 1.85
C THR A 121 7.09 -21.37 1.46
N LEU A 122 5.85 -21.73 1.11
CA LEU A 122 5.53 -23.08 0.62
C LEU A 122 6.32 -23.43 -0.66
N ALA A 123 6.43 -22.51 -1.61
CA ALA A 123 7.16 -22.74 -2.86
C ALA A 123 8.65 -23.02 -2.63
N VAL A 124 9.28 -22.36 -1.65
CA VAL A 124 10.70 -22.55 -1.32
C VAL A 124 10.97 -23.83 -0.53
N PHE A 125 10.16 -24.11 0.50
CA PHE A 125 10.39 -25.25 1.39
C PHE A 125 9.79 -26.57 0.86
N TRP A 126 8.80 -26.52 -0.02
CA TRP A 126 8.05 -27.68 -0.47
C TRP A 126 8.18 -27.89 -1.99
N LYS A 127 9.08 -28.80 -2.41
CA LYS A 127 9.33 -29.12 -3.84
C LYS A 127 8.14 -29.70 -4.62
N ARG A 128 7.08 -30.16 -3.92
CA ARG A 128 5.85 -30.71 -4.52
C ARG A 128 4.73 -29.64 -4.65
N ALA A 129 5.04 -28.36 -4.50
CA ALA A 129 4.07 -27.30 -4.66
C ALA A 129 3.60 -27.26 -6.13
N ASN A 130 2.28 -27.28 -6.32
CA ASN A 130 1.67 -27.32 -7.66
C ASN A 130 1.12 -25.94 -8.04
N GLU A 131 1.10 -25.59 -9.33
CA GLU A 131 0.65 -24.28 -9.83
C GLU A 131 -0.80 -23.99 -9.42
N GLN A 132 -1.68 -24.99 -9.57
CA GLN A 132 -3.09 -24.89 -9.16
C GLN A 132 -3.25 -24.67 -7.65
N GLY A 133 -2.39 -25.32 -6.83
CA GLY A 133 -2.43 -25.17 -5.38
C GLY A 133 -1.99 -23.78 -4.93
N ALA A 134 -0.96 -23.22 -5.57
CA ALA A 134 -0.52 -21.84 -5.33
C ALA A 134 -1.61 -20.84 -5.74
N PHE A 135 -2.26 -21.05 -6.90
CA PHE A 135 -3.34 -20.19 -7.38
C PHE A 135 -4.55 -20.17 -6.43
N TRP A 136 -5.07 -21.34 -6.06
CA TRP A 136 -6.21 -21.43 -5.15
C TRP A 136 -5.86 -20.98 -3.73
N GLY A 137 -4.65 -21.26 -3.25
CA GLY A 137 -4.16 -20.76 -1.96
C GLY A 137 -4.10 -19.23 -1.91
N LEU A 138 -3.62 -18.59 -2.98
CA LEU A 138 -3.62 -17.13 -3.09
C LEU A 138 -5.03 -16.57 -3.15
N MET A 139 -5.95 -17.19 -3.90
CA MET A 139 -7.36 -16.76 -3.99
C MET A 139 -8.09 -16.88 -2.66
N VAL A 140 -7.92 -18.00 -1.94
CA VAL A 140 -8.52 -18.18 -0.61
C VAL A 140 -7.93 -17.20 0.39
N GLY A 141 -6.61 -17.01 0.39
CA GLY A 141 -5.96 -16.04 1.27
C GLY A 141 -6.41 -14.60 1.00
N LEU A 142 -6.57 -14.22 -0.27
CA LEU A 142 -7.11 -12.92 -0.66
C LEU A 142 -8.58 -12.77 -0.23
N ALA A 143 -9.41 -13.80 -0.40
CA ALA A 143 -10.80 -13.79 0.05
C ALA A 143 -10.90 -13.63 1.57
N VAL A 144 -10.09 -14.34 2.35
CA VAL A 144 -10.02 -14.20 3.81
C VAL A 144 -9.56 -12.79 4.21
N GLY A 145 -8.53 -12.26 3.54
CA GLY A 145 -8.04 -10.90 3.75
C GLY A 145 -9.11 -9.84 3.45
N LEU A 146 -9.86 -9.99 2.35
CA LEU A 146 -10.97 -9.11 2.00
C LEU A 146 -12.11 -9.19 3.02
N CYS A 147 -12.49 -10.39 3.45
CA CYS A 147 -13.47 -10.56 4.53
C CYS A 147 -13.02 -9.84 5.81
N ARG A 148 -11.72 -9.94 6.17
CA ARG A 148 -11.16 -9.21 7.30
C ARG A 148 -11.23 -7.70 7.11
N MET A 149 -10.87 -7.19 5.92
CA MET A 149 -10.95 -5.75 5.62
C MET A 149 -12.38 -5.23 5.71
N VAL A 150 -13.36 -6.00 5.24
CA VAL A 150 -14.78 -5.66 5.37
C VAL A 150 -15.20 -5.66 6.84
N MET A 151 -14.74 -6.61 7.65
CA MET A 151 -15.00 -6.62 9.09
C MET A 151 -14.37 -5.42 9.81
N ASP A 152 -13.11 -5.07 9.49
CA ASP A 152 -12.43 -3.88 10.06
C ASP A 152 -13.13 -2.57 9.65
N PHE A 153 -13.79 -2.52 8.48
CA PHE A 153 -14.56 -1.36 8.04
C PHE A 153 -15.96 -1.28 8.67
N VAL A 154 -16.60 -2.43 8.92
CA VAL A 154 -17.93 -2.52 9.57
C VAL A 154 -17.83 -2.34 11.09
N PHE A 155 -16.74 -2.80 11.70
CA PHE A 155 -16.42 -2.63 13.12
C PHE A 155 -15.14 -1.79 13.26
N PRO A 156 -15.20 -0.47 13.03
CA PRO A 156 -14.05 0.40 13.25
C PRO A 156 -13.62 0.30 14.71
N ARG A 157 -12.31 0.23 14.95
CA ARG A 157 -11.77 0.17 16.31
C ARG A 157 -12.32 1.34 17.13
N PRO A 158 -12.96 1.10 18.27
CA PRO A 158 -13.41 2.18 19.12
C PRO A 158 -12.20 2.97 19.62
N GLY A 159 -12.38 4.28 19.75
CA GLY A 159 -11.40 5.15 20.39
C GLY A 159 -11.12 4.69 21.83
N CYS A 160 -9.91 4.98 22.32
CA CYS A 160 -9.51 4.66 23.69
C CYS A 160 -10.57 5.07 24.72
N GLY A 161 -11.11 4.10 25.45
CA GLY A 161 -12.04 4.31 26.58
C GLY A 161 -13.51 3.98 26.31
N VAL A 162 -13.87 3.40 25.15
CA VAL A 162 -15.24 2.93 24.85
C VAL A 162 -15.26 1.39 24.76
N GLU A 163 -16.33 0.75 25.25
CA GLU A 163 -16.47 -0.70 25.16
C GLU A 163 -16.56 -1.18 23.70
N ASP A 164 -15.68 -2.13 23.36
CA ASP A 164 -15.64 -2.84 22.08
C ASP A 164 -16.94 -3.62 21.83
N SER A 165 -17.71 -3.16 20.84
CA SER A 165 -18.85 -3.90 20.28
C SER A 165 -18.44 -4.96 19.24
N ALA A 166 -17.13 -5.18 19.06
CA ALA A 166 -16.60 -6.20 18.17
C ALA A 166 -16.90 -7.62 18.71
N PRO A 167 -17.31 -8.58 17.86
CA PRO A 167 -17.50 -9.96 18.27
C PRO A 167 -16.19 -10.55 18.84
N VAL A 168 -16.29 -11.42 19.84
CA VAL A 168 -15.15 -11.97 20.63
C VAL A 168 -14.01 -12.51 19.74
N VAL A 169 -14.34 -13.06 18.57
CA VAL A 169 -13.38 -13.58 17.59
C VAL A 169 -12.44 -12.51 17.02
N LEU A 170 -12.87 -11.24 16.94
CA LEU A 170 -12.01 -10.12 16.50
C LEU A 170 -11.12 -9.59 17.64
N ARG A 171 -11.55 -9.77 18.90
CA ARG A 171 -10.87 -9.29 20.12
C ARG A 171 -9.64 -10.13 20.47
N ASP A 172 -9.68 -11.44 20.20
CA ASP A 172 -8.59 -12.38 20.53
C ASP A 172 -7.54 -12.57 19.41
N VAL A 173 -7.77 -12.04 18.21
CA VAL A 173 -6.91 -12.22 17.02
C VAL A 173 -6.11 -10.95 16.69
N HIS A 174 -6.16 -9.95 17.56
CA HIS A 174 -5.38 -8.71 17.49
C HIS A 174 -4.35 -8.63 18.61
#